data_AF-A0A061HDF3-F1
#
_entry.id   AF-A0A061HDF3-F1
#
_cell.length_a   1.000
_cell.length_b   1.000
_cell.length_c   1.000
_cell.angle_alpha   90.00
_cell.angle_beta   90.00
_cell.angle_gamma   90.00
#
_symmetry.space_group_name_H-M   'P 1'
#
loop_
_entity.id
_entity.type
_entity.pdbx_description
1 polymer ?
#
loop_
_entity_poly.entity_id
_entity_poly.type
_entity_poly.pdbx_seq_one_letter_code
_entity_poly.pdbx_strand_id
1 'polypeptide(L)'
;MLSAISQNLLKRVTSTRLKKPNNALYGYRQTNHSKIYFASNKLSSITVLCSRNSYSTSRIKSSPKVNSVKITGKDSRSRVIENALRRSIRPKSSRLLISKRPGIKSFKKSAKPRGNYLTPQKKLRLKIRELRRRALQPPKPLPRTARSVYMAQHLTGTGSNTKTVLSDASSKWKSVSSAELEQYRKTAAQNKATNFATLNAWLSHYTPDQIRIANNARRVLNRKYGRKIPLARIQDPRLPKRPLGVYVCFVKERFDSGQLVGVPFLTASKMLASEFHALAPAHRKKLEDTARIHRQRYIQEFKIAFKRDSRAKA
;
A
#
# COMPACT_ATOMS: atom_id res chain seq x y z
N MET A 1 56.48 -11.80 -30.72
CA MET A 1 55.12 -11.74 -31.31
C MET A 1 54.16 -12.58 -30.48
N LEU A 2 53.47 -12.01 -29.48
CA LEU A 2 52.42 -12.72 -28.73
C LEU A 2 51.08 -11.99 -28.89
N SER A 3 50.04 -12.74 -29.22
CA SER A 3 48.82 -12.24 -29.82
C SER A 3 47.84 -11.64 -28.81
N ALA A 4 47.48 -10.37 -29.04
CA ALA A 4 46.13 -9.75 -29.12
C ALA A 4 44.91 -10.25 -28.28
N ILE A 5 45.05 -11.17 -27.32
CA ILE A 5 43.93 -11.78 -26.59
C ILE A 5 43.84 -11.25 -25.14
N SER A 6 44.94 -10.73 -24.57
CA SER A 6 45.00 -10.29 -23.16
C SER A 6 44.31 -8.96 -22.85
N GLN A 7 44.00 -8.10 -23.83
CA GLN A 7 43.48 -6.75 -23.56
C GLN A 7 41.94 -6.64 -23.48
N ASN A 8 41.17 -7.63 -23.93
CA ASN A 8 39.70 -7.55 -23.98
C ASN A 8 38.99 -8.04 -22.70
N LEU A 9 39.73 -8.52 -21.69
CA LEU A 9 39.16 -8.95 -20.40
C LEU A 9 39.16 -7.87 -19.30
N LEU A 10 39.83 -6.73 -19.50
CA LEU A 10 39.98 -5.67 -18.50
C LEU A 10 39.05 -4.44 -18.68
N LYS A 11 38.04 -4.50 -19.57
CA LYS A 11 37.07 -3.41 -19.80
C LYS A 11 35.60 -3.78 -19.50
N ARG A 12 35.35 -4.54 -18.43
CA ARG A 12 34.01 -4.73 -17.83
C ARG A 12 33.95 -4.60 -16.31
N VAL A 13 34.73 -3.68 -15.74
CA VAL A 13 34.58 -3.24 -14.34
C VAL A 13 34.37 -1.73 -14.31
N THR A 14 33.11 -1.30 -14.46
CA THR A 14 32.55 -0.04 -13.91
C THR A 14 31.05 0.08 -14.25
N SER A 15 30.31 0.78 -13.38
CA SER A 15 28.99 1.41 -13.65
C SER A 15 27.72 0.57 -13.89
N THR A 16 27.51 -0.59 -13.26
CA THR A 16 26.12 -1.03 -12.91
C THR A 16 25.71 -0.54 -11.52
N ARG A 17 25.54 0.78 -11.38
CA ARG A 17 25.05 1.42 -10.15
C ARG A 17 23.57 1.08 -9.92
N LEU A 18 23.31 -0.11 -9.37
CA LEU A 18 21.98 -0.57 -8.98
C LEU A 18 21.32 0.48 -8.08
N LYS A 19 20.36 1.24 -8.63
CA LYS A 19 19.56 2.23 -7.91
C LYS A 19 18.80 1.53 -6.78
N LYS A 20 19.34 1.58 -5.56
CA LYS A 20 18.64 1.13 -4.35
C LYS A 20 17.29 1.86 -4.30
N PRO A 21 16.14 1.17 -4.29
CA PRO A 21 14.86 1.86 -4.17
C PRO A 21 14.80 2.54 -2.78
N ASN A 22 14.51 3.84 -2.76
CA ASN A 22 14.44 4.66 -1.55
C ASN A 22 13.52 4.00 -0.50
N ASN A 23 14.14 3.40 0.52
CA ASN A 23 13.46 2.52 1.47
C ASN A 23 12.88 3.27 2.68
N ALA A 24 13.10 4.59 2.77
CA ALA A 24 12.66 5.46 3.87
C ALA A 24 11.14 5.44 4.07
N LEU A 25 10.35 5.46 2.99
CA LEU A 25 8.88 5.44 3.05
C LEU A 25 8.28 4.10 3.52
N TYR A 26 9.06 3.03 3.60
CA TYR A 26 8.59 1.73 4.10
C TYR A 26 8.66 1.58 5.62
N GLY A 27 9.36 2.47 6.34
CA GLY A 27 9.39 2.51 7.80
C GLY A 27 8.05 2.99 8.38
N TYR A 28 7.61 4.18 7.96
CA TYR A 28 6.42 4.87 8.48
C TYR A 28 5.11 4.07 8.35
N ARG A 29 4.96 3.24 7.30
CA ARG A 29 3.77 2.39 7.14
C ARG A 29 3.69 1.19 8.10
N GLN A 30 4.61 1.04 9.05
CA GLN A 30 4.51 0.04 10.13
C GLN A 30 4.45 0.63 11.54
N THR A 31 4.76 1.92 11.71
CA THR A 31 4.51 2.65 12.96
C THR A 31 3.06 3.11 13.06
N ASN A 32 2.39 3.40 11.93
CA ASN A 32 1.01 3.91 11.87
C ASN A 32 -0.10 2.88 12.24
N HIS A 33 0.22 1.91 13.09
CA HIS A 33 -0.74 1.12 13.87
C HIS A 33 -0.52 1.27 15.38
N SER A 34 0.27 2.24 15.83
CA SER A 34 -0.19 3.04 16.95
C SER A 34 -1.54 3.63 16.54
N LYS A 35 -2.62 3.07 17.09
CA LYS A 35 -3.67 3.96 17.58
C LYS A 35 -2.92 4.89 18.54
N ILE A 36 -2.72 6.14 18.14
CA ILE A 36 -2.52 7.20 19.11
C ILE A 36 -3.87 7.23 19.83
N TYR A 37 -3.93 6.54 20.96
CA TYR A 37 -5.01 6.72 21.90
C TYR A 37 -4.82 8.14 22.41
N PHE A 38 -5.62 9.07 21.88
CA PHE A 38 -5.91 10.30 22.61
C PHE A 38 -6.50 9.85 23.94
N ALA A 39 -5.71 9.93 25.00
CA ALA A 39 -6.12 9.57 26.34
C ALA A 39 -7.04 10.68 26.87
N SER A 40 -8.30 10.67 26.42
CA SER A 40 -9.35 11.56 26.91
C SER A 40 -9.80 11.14 28.30
N ASN A 41 -8.91 11.27 29.29
CA ASN A 41 -9.23 11.15 30.70
C ASN A 41 -9.28 12.54 31.31
N LYS A 42 -10.45 13.18 31.19
CA LYS A 42 -11.19 13.73 32.34
C LYS A 42 -12.59 14.14 31.90
N LEU A 43 -13.56 13.80 32.74
CA LEU A 43 -14.91 14.34 32.69
C LEU A 43 -14.83 15.79 33.17
N SER A 44 -15.08 16.74 32.27
CA SER A 44 -15.40 18.12 32.61
C SER A 44 -16.30 18.69 31.53
N SER A 45 -17.57 18.83 31.84
CA SER A 45 -18.61 19.32 30.94
C SER A 45 -18.33 20.76 30.54
N ILE A 46 -17.92 20.99 29.29
CA ILE A 46 -17.90 22.32 28.67
C ILE A 46 -18.70 22.24 27.38
N THR A 47 -19.94 22.74 27.44
CA THR A 47 -20.81 22.97 26.28
C THR A 47 -20.24 24.12 25.45
N VAL A 48 -19.47 23.79 24.42
CA VAL A 48 -19.10 24.78 23.39
C VAL A 48 -20.20 24.81 22.33
N LEU A 49 -21.04 25.84 22.37
CA LEU A 49 -21.89 26.22 21.24
C LEU A 49 -20.99 26.62 20.07
N CYS A 50 -20.81 25.74 19.09
CA CYS A 50 -20.27 26.15 17.79
C CYS A 50 -21.39 26.78 16.96
N SER A 51 -21.58 28.09 17.10
CA SER A 51 -22.44 28.85 16.18
C SER A 51 -21.90 28.75 14.75
N ARG A 52 -22.82 28.68 13.80
CA ARG A 52 -22.55 28.27 12.42
C ARG A 52 -22.44 29.49 11.51
N ASN A 53 -21.46 30.37 11.78
CA ASN A 53 -21.26 31.58 10.99
C ASN A 53 -20.81 31.24 9.56
N SER A 54 -21.74 31.41 8.64
CA SER A 54 -21.59 31.14 7.22
C SER A 54 -21.17 32.43 6.52
N TYR A 55 -19.87 32.61 6.27
CA TYR A 55 -19.39 33.77 5.51
C TYR A 55 -19.44 33.50 4.01
N SER A 56 -20.39 34.15 3.35
CA SER A 56 -20.52 34.21 1.90
C SER A 56 -19.46 35.16 1.32
N THR A 57 -18.56 34.65 0.48
CA THR A 57 -17.64 35.49 -0.30
C THR A 57 -18.22 35.75 -1.68
N SER A 58 -18.66 36.98 -1.94
CA SER A 58 -19.17 37.42 -3.22
C SER A 58 -18.07 37.43 -4.30
N ARG A 59 -18.38 36.91 -5.49
CA ARG A 59 -17.48 36.92 -6.65
C ARG A 59 -17.63 38.24 -7.41
N ILE A 60 -16.72 39.18 -7.20
CA ILE A 60 -16.63 40.40 -8.01
C ILE A 60 -16.20 40.04 -9.44
N LYS A 61 -16.94 40.53 -10.43
CA LYS A 61 -16.58 40.45 -11.86
C LYS A 61 -15.79 41.71 -12.22
N SER A 62 -14.56 41.55 -12.72
CA SER A 62 -13.82 42.64 -13.37
C SER A 62 -14.17 42.74 -14.86
N SER A 63 -14.40 43.96 -15.33
CA SER A 63 -14.73 44.33 -16.72
C SER A 63 -13.45 44.54 -17.59
N PRO A 64 -13.56 44.64 -18.93
CA PRO A 64 -12.41 44.51 -19.84
C PRO A 64 -11.72 45.85 -20.17
N LYS A 65 -10.49 45.77 -20.70
CA LYS A 65 -9.83 46.88 -21.41
C LYS A 65 -9.01 46.41 -22.62
N VAL A 66 -8.70 47.37 -23.49
CA VAL A 66 -8.50 47.22 -24.95
C VAL A 66 -7.01 47.17 -25.38
N ASN A 67 -6.78 46.74 -26.62
CA ASN A 67 -5.51 46.40 -27.26
C ASN A 67 -4.53 47.56 -27.54
N SER A 68 -3.23 47.26 -27.46
CA SER A 68 -2.14 47.74 -28.36
C SER A 68 -0.93 46.79 -28.22
N VAL A 69 -0.43 46.10 -29.27
CA VAL A 69 0.55 46.53 -30.31
C VAL A 69 1.96 46.76 -29.70
N LYS A 70 3.10 46.17 -30.12
CA LYS A 70 3.46 45.25 -31.25
C LYS A 70 4.87 44.62 -30.98
N ILE A 71 5.12 43.39 -31.45
CA ILE A 71 6.47 42.83 -31.87
C ILE A 71 7.53 42.66 -30.73
N THR A 72 8.52 41.74 -30.72
CA THR A 72 8.90 40.56 -31.55
C THR A 72 8.43 39.23 -30.88
N GLY A 73 8.96 38.00 -31.05
CA GLY A 73 10.08 37.45 -31.85
C GLY A 73 10.30 35.92 -31.71
N LYS A 74 11.22 35.39 -32.53
CA LYS A 74 11.84 34.03 -32.62
C LYS A 74 11.37 32.84 -31.74
N ASP A 75 10.81 31.86 -32.47
CA ASP A 75 11.28 30.47 -32.63
C ASP A 75 10.78 29.27 -31.78
N SER A 76 10.75 28.13 -32.51
CA SER A 76 10.63 26.72 -32.07
C SER A 76 9.23 26.13 -31.76
N ARG A 77 8.37 26.13 -32.78
CA ARG A 77 7.42 25.00 -32.98
C ARG A 77 8.20 23.67 -33.05
N SER A 78 7.85 22.65 -32.24
CA SER A 78 7.91 21.24 -32.67
C SER A 78 7.18 20.28 -31.69
N ARG A 79 6.72 19.14 -32.22
CA ARG A 79 6.26 17.93 -31.49
C ARG A 79 4.88 17.93 -30.78
N VAL A 80 3.82 18.39 -31.46
CA VAL A 80 2.41 18.10 -31.07
C VAL A 80 1.55 17.49 -32.19
N ILE A 81 2.06 17.34 -33.43
CA ILE A 81 1.24 17.02 -34.62
C ILE A 81 1.31 15.54 -35.08
N GLU A 82 2.27 14.75 -34.58
CA GLU A 82 2.42 13.36 -35.02
C GLU A 82 1.64 12.38 -34.12
N ASN A 83 0.53 11.83 -34.65
CA ASN A 83 -0.13 10.53 -34.33
C ASN A 83 -1.68 10.51 -34.46
N ALA A 84 -2.31 11.40 -35.25
CA ALA A 84 -3.77 11.41 -35.45
C ALA A 84 -4.26 10.85 -36.81
N LEU A 85 -3.40 10.63 -37.81
CA LEU A 85 -3.81 10.33 -39.20
C LEU A 85 -3.03 9.17 -39.85
N ARG A 86 -3.31 7.93 -39.44
CA ARG A 86 -3.04 6.71 -40.25
C ARG A 86 -4.16 5.68 -40.12
N ARG A 87 -5.22 5.85 -40.92
CA ARG A 87 -6.26 4.83 -41.16
C ARG A 87 -6.64 4.84 -42.64
N SER A 88 -6.76 3.64 -43.21
CA SER A 88 -7.25 3.35 -44.58
C SER A 88 -6.36 3.80 -45.75
N ILE A 89 -5.87 2.82 -46.52
CA ILE A 89 -6.17 2.58 -47.95
C ILE A 89 -5.48 1.25 -48.34
N ARG A 90 -6.15 0.40 -49.12
CA ARG A 90 -5.64 -0.89 -49.63
C ARG A 90 -5.00 -0.70 -51.01
N PRO A 91 -4.19 -1.67 -51.48
CA PRO A 91 -4.32 -2.12 -52.87
C PRO A 91 -4.67 -3.62 -52.98
N LYS A 92 -5.27 -3.98 -54.13
CA LYS A 92 -5.65 -5.36 -54.51
C LYS A 92 -4.46 -6.12 -55.09
N SER A 93 -4.51 -7.44 -55.02
CA SER A 93 -3.60 -8.36 -55.71
C SER A 93 -3.86 -8.41 -57.22
N SER A 94 -2.80 -8.40 -58.03
CA SER A 94 -2.77 -9.05 -59.35
C SER A 94 -2.12 -10.44 -59.24
N ARG A 95 -2.55 -11.39 -60.07
CA ARG A 95 -2.02 -12.77 -60.10
C ARG A 95 -0.94 -12.89 -61.17
N LEU A 96 0.13 -13.65 -60.90
CA LEU A 96 0.81 -14.47 -61.91
C LEU A 96 1.34 -15.79 -61.28
N LEU A 97 0.51 -16.83 -61.46
CA LEU A 97 0.83 -18.20 -61.90
C LEU A 97 2.12 -18.97 -61.47
N ILE A 98 1.87 -20.21 -60.99
CA ILE A 98 2.66 -21.46 -61.24
C ILE A 98 4.03 -21.57 -60.48
N SER A 99 4.44 -22.68 -59.85
CA SER A 99 4.04 -24.11 -59.89
C SER A 99 4.06 -24.80 -58.50
N LYS A 100 3.45 -25.99 -58.39
CA LYS A 100 3.63 -26.93 -57.27
C LYS A 100 4.72 -27.98 -57.60
N ARG A 101 5.52 -28.38 -56.61
CA ARG A 101 6.05 -29.77 -56.52
C ARG A 101 5.90 -30.30 -55.08
N PRO A 102 5.42 -31.55 -54.88
CA PRO A 102 5.21 -32.12 -53.56
C PRO A 102 6.40 -32.97 -53.09
N GLY A 103 6.51 -33.13 -51.77
CA GLY A 103 7.27 -34.22 -51.15
C GLY A 103 8.66 -33.87 -50.62
N ILE A 104 8.78 -33.89 -49.28
CA ILE A 104 9.69 -34.78 -48.53
C ILE A 104 9.14 -34.82 -47.09
N LYS A 105 8.72 -36.01 -46.64
CA LYS A 105 8.34 -36.23 -45.23
C LYS A 105 9.63 -36.33 -44.42
N SER A 106 10.04 -35.26 -43.74
CA SER A 106 11.15 -35.34 -42.79
C SER A 106 10.75 -36.21 -41.59
N PHE A 107 11.44 -37.34 -41.43
CA PHE A 107 11.21 -38.27 -40.33
C PHE A 107 11.37 -37.56 -38.98
N LYS A 108 10.29 -37.51 -38.19
CA LYS A 108 10.35 -37.07 -36.80
C LYS A 108 11.13 -38.10 -35.99
N LYS A 109 12.44 -37.89 -35.81
CA LYS A 109 13.23 -38.58 -34.78
C LYS A 109 12.49 -38.44 -33.44
N SER A 110 12.09 -39.56 -32.86
CA SER A 110 11.38 -39.61 -31.59
C SER A 110 12.25 -39.00 -30.50
N ALA A 111 11.85 -37.81 -30.01
CA ALA A 111 12.59 -37.13 -28.97
C ALA A 111 12.51 -37.96 -27.68
N LYS A 112 13.67 -38.41 -27.17
CA LYS A 112 13.81 -39.04 -25.84
C LYS A 112 13.06 -38.22 -24.79
N PRO A 113 12.42 -38.86 -23.78
CA PRO A 113 11.56 -38.17 -22.83
C PRO A 113 12.35 -37.10 -22.10
N ARG A 114 12.03 -35.84 -22.40
CA ARG A 114 12.67 -34.68 -21.77
C ARG A 114 12.27 -34.66 -20.30
N GLY A 115 13.21 -35.03 -19.42
CA GLY A 115 13.00 -35.05 -17.97
C GLY A 115 12.35 -33.76 -17.47
N ASN A 116 11.50 -33.87 -16.45
CA ASN A 116 10.45 -32.91 -16.06
C ASN A 116 10.94 -31.50 -15.61
N TYR A 117 11.63 -30.75 -16.49
CA TYR A 117 12.01 -29.37 -16.22
C TYR A 117 10.77 -28.47 -16.24
N LEU A 118 10.33 -28.07 -15.04
CA LEU A 118 9.24 -27.12 -14.89
C LEU A 118 9.59 -25.81 -15.61
N THR A 119 8.78 -25.45 -16.62
CA THR A 119 8.92 -24.16 -17.32
C THR A 119 8.84 -22.99 -16.34
N PRO A 120 9.45 -21.83 -16.64
CA PRO A 120 9.42 -20.67 -15.75
C PRO A 120 8.00 -20.27 -15.31
N GLN A 121 7.02 -20.41 -16.21
CA GLN A 121 5.61 -20.17 -15.93
C GLN A 121 5.00 -21.20 -14.95
N LYS A 122 5.33 -22.51 -15.09
CA LYS A 122 4.91 -23.55 -14.14
C LYS A 122 5.52 -23.29 -12.75
N LYS A 123 6.82 -22.99 -12.67
CA LYS A 123 7.51 -22.59 -11.42
C LYS A 123 6.85 -21.39 -10.75
N LEU A 124 6.45 -20.37 -11.52
CA LEU A 124 5.75 -19.19 -11.02
C LEU A 124 4.36 -19.53 -10.44
N ARG A 125 3.57 -20.35 -11.14
CA ARG A 125 2.25 -20.80 -10.68
C ARG A 125 2.35 -21.60 -9.37
N LEU A 126 3.32 -22.51 -9.25
CA LEU A 126 3.59 -23.25 -8.01
C LEU A 126 3.95 -22.33 -6.86
N LYS A 127 4.87 -21.38 -7.06
CA LYS A 127 5.26 -20.39 -6.05
C LYS A 127 4.09 -19.51 -5.58
N ILE A 128 3.18 -19.14 -6.49
CA ILE A 128 1.95 -18.42 -6.14
C ILE A 128 1.00 -19.34 -5.34
N ARG A 129 0.87 -20.62 -5.69
CA ARG A 129 0.07 -21.62 -4.96
C ARG A 129 0.60 -21.83 -3.54
N GLU A 130 1.90 -21.98 -3.36
CA GLU A 130 2.56 -22.08 -2.05
C GLU A 130 2.34 -20.82 -1.19
N LEU A 131 2.54 -19.63 -1.77
CA LEU A 131 2.29 -18.37 -1.07
C LEU A 131 0.82 -18.20 -0.70
N ARG A 132 -0.12 -18.70 -1.52
CA ARG A 132 -1.55 -18.75 -1.19
C ARG A 132 -1.85 -19.73 -0.05
N ARG A 133 -1.25 -20.93 -0.03
CA ARG A 133 -1.35 -21.90 1.07
C ARG A 133 -0.84 -21.33 2.39
N ARG A 134 0.34 -20.68 2.37
CA ARG A 134 0.94 -20.02 3.55
C ARG A 134 0.16 -18.78 4.00
N ALA A 135 -0.55 -18.11 3.10
CA ALA A 135 -1.40 -16.96 3.42
C ALA A 135 -2.72 -17.44 4.04
N LEU A 136 -2.68 -17.77 5.33
CA LEU A 136 -3.85 -18.01 6.18
C LEU A 136 -4.94 -16.96 5.94
N GLN A 137 -6.20 -17.39 5.95
CA GLN A 137 -7.37 -16.52 5.78
C GLN A 137 -8.13 -16.42 7.11
N PRO A 138 -8.23 -15.22 7.71
CA PRO A 138 -9.11 -15.02 8.86
C PRO A 138 -10.59 -15.12 8.43
N PRO A 139 -11.52 -15.34 9.37
CA PRO A 139 -12.96 -15.31 9.09
C PRO A 139 -13.36 -13.98 8.43
N LYS A 140 -14.38 -14.03 7.56
CA LYS A 140 -14.94 -12.84 6.92
C LYS A 140 -15.67 -12.02 8.00
N PRO A 141 -15.31 -10.73 8.22
CA PRO A 141 -15.96 -9.95 9.24
C PRO A 141 -17.36 -9.48 8.81
N LEU A 142 -18.30 -9.49 9.75
CA LEU A 142 -19.63 -8.88 9.66
C LEU A 142 -19.52 -7.34 9.50
N PRO A 143 -20.54 -6.66 8.95
CA PRO A 143 -20.53 -5.20 8.78
C PRO A 143 -20.40 -4.45 10.11
N ARG A 144 -19.38 -3.58 10.21
CA ARG A 144 -18.94 -2.89 11.45
C ARG A 144 -19.48 -1.46 11.62
N THR A 145 -20.27 -0.95 10.67
CA THR A 145 -20.85 0.40 10.71
C THR A 145 -22.34 0.32 10.40
N ALA A 146 -23.13 1.24 10.96
CA ALA A 146 -24.58 1.27 10.76
C ALA A 146 -24.94 1.27 9.26
N ARG A 147 -24.31 2.14 8.46
CA ARG A 147 -24.46 2.16 7.00
C ARG A 147 -24.07 0.83 6.34
N SER A 148 -23.02 0.14 6.79
CA SER A 148 -22.66 -1.17 6.22
C SER A 148 -23.62 -2.29 6.62
N VAL A 149 -24.30 -2.19 7.78
CA VAL A 149 -25.37 -3.14 8.17
C VAL A 149 -26.57 -2.93 7.25
N TYR A 150 -27.06 -1.69 7.14
CA TYR A 150 -28.13 -1.30 6.22
C TYR A 150 -27.84 -1.74 4.77
N MET A 151 -26.65 -1.44 4.26
CA MET A 151 -26.26 -1.83 2.90
C MET A 151 -26.17 -3.35 2.73
N ALA A 152 -25.82 -4.11 3.77
CA ALA A 152 -25.81 -5.58 3.67
C ALA A 152 -27.23 -6.17 3.59
N GLN A 153 -28.23 -5.50 4.17
CA GLN A 153 -29.64 -5.91 4.11
C GLN A 153 -30.33 -5.46 2.81
N HIS A 154 -30.07 -4.22 2.35
CA HIS A 154 -30.77 -3.65 1.19
C HIS A 154 -30.09 -3.88 -0.17
N LEU A 155 -28.91 -4.52 -0.23
CA LEU A 155 -28.21 -4.88 -1.47
C LEU A 155 -28.32 -6.37 -1.81
N THR A 156 -29.36 -7.05 -1.32
CA THR A 156 -29.64 -8.47 -1.62
C THR A 156 -30.36 -8.60 -2.97
N GLY A 157 -29.63 -9.00 -4.01
CA GLY A 157 -30.23 -9.30 -5.32
C GLY A 157 -29.18 -9.65 -6.38
N THR A 158 -29.45 -10.71 -7.15
CA THR A 158 -28.54 -11.18 -8.22
C THR A 158 -29.19 -10.93 -9.58
N GLY A 159 -28.90 -9.77 -10.20
CA GLY A 159 -29.35 -9.49 -11.58
C GLY A 159 -29.53 -8.02 -11.95
N SER A 160 -29.82 -7.15 -10.98
CA SER A 160 -30.03 -5.71 -11.23
C SER A 160 -28.72 -4.95 -11.49
N ASN A 161 -28.83 -3.81 -12.19
CA ASN A 161 -27.71 -2.94 -12.53
C ASN A 161 -27.07 -2.35 -11.25
N THR A 162 -26.01 -3.00 -10.75
CA THR A 162 -25.50 -2.80 -9.38
C THR A 162 -25.16 -1.35 -8.98
N LYS A 163 -24.95 -0.46 -9.96
CA LYS A 163 -24.73 0.97 -9.73
C LYS A 163 -25.99 1.72 -9.31
N THR A 164 -27.16 1.42 -9.89
CA THR A 164 -28.41 2.13 -9.58
C THR A 164 -28.87 1.74 -8.18
N VAL A 165 -28.98 0.44 -7.90
CA VAL A 165 -29.38 -0.09 -6.57
C VAL A 165 -28.48 0.45 -5.44
N LEU A 166 -27.17 0.56 -5.67
CA LEU A 166 -26.25 1.15 -4.69
C LEU A 166 -26.47 2.66 -4.50
N SER A 167 -26.79 3.39 -5.57
CA SER A 167 -27.17 4.81 -5.52
C SER A 167 -28.47 4.98 -4.73
N ASP A 168 -29.49 4.20 -5.05
CA ASP A 168 -30.83 4.28 -4.46
C ASP A 168 -30.80 3.94 -2.98
N ALA A 169 -30.12 2.85 -2.60
CA ALA A 169 -29.87 2.51 -1.20
C ALA A 169 -29.05 3.60 -0.48
N SER A 170 -28.13 4.28 -1.18
CA SER A 170 -27.37 5.39 -0.58
C SER A 170 -28.15 6.70 -0.46
N SER A 171 -29.19 6.89 -1.28
CA SER A 171 -30.15 7.99 -1.11
C SER A 171 -31.08 7.67 0.06
N LYS A 172 -31.68 6.48 0.09
CA LYS A 172 -32.55 6.01 1.19
C LYS A 172 -31.83 6.07 2.55
N TRP A 173 -30.56 5.67 2.63
CA TRP A 173 -29.74 5.80 3.86
C TRP A 173 -29.69 7.22 4.45
N LYS A 174 -29.78 8.27 3.63
CA LYS A 174 -29.79 9.67 4.13
C LYS A 174 -31.12 10.06 4.79
N SER A 175 -32.20 9.34 4.46
CA SER A 175 -33.56 9.59 4.94
C SER A 175 -33.98 8.62 6.06
N VAL A 176 -33.08 7.76 6.54
CA VAL A 176 -33.33 6.84 7.66
C VAL A 176 -33.57 7.64 8.95
N SER A 177 -34.61 7.27 9.69
CA SER A 177 -34.99 7.92 10.94
C SER A 177 -33.93 7.76 12.04
N SER A 178 -33.97 8.62 13.07
CA SER A 178 -33.08 8.51 14.24
C SER A 178 -33.21 7.15 14.94
N ALA A 179 -34.43 6.65 15.11
CA ALA A 179 -34.73 5.37 15.77
C ALA A 179 -34.15 4.16 15.01
N GLU A 180 -34.38 4.07 13.70
CA GLU A 180 -33.78 3.03 12.85
C GLU A 180 -32.24 3.14 12.84
N LEU A 181 -31.70 4.36 12.78
CA LEU A 181 -30.26 4.61 12.80
C LEU A 181 -29.63 4.10 14.12
N GLU A 182 -30.32 4.23 15.25
CA GLU A 182 -29.91 3.62 16.52
C GLU A 182 -29.96 2.09 16.50
N GLN A 183 -30.99 1.46 15.91
CA GLN A 183 -31.00 0.01 15.71
C GLN A 183 -29.79 -0.44 14.89
N TYR A 184 -29.49 0.22 13.76
CA TYR A 184 -28.30 -0.07 12.96
C TYR A 184 -26.99 0.19 13.71
N ARG A 185 -26.93 1.17 14.62
CA ARG A 185 -25.78 1.39 15.52
C ARG A 185 -25.61 0.25 16.52
N LYS A 186 -26.71 -0.22 17.16
CA LYS A 186 -26.73 -1.35 18.09
C LYS A 186 -26.22 -2.63 17.40
N THR A 187 -26.80 -2.99 16.24
CA THR A 187 -26.36 -4.15 15.44
C THR A 187 -24.91 -4.00 14.98
N ALA A 188 -24.47 -2.82 14.56
CA ALA A 188 -23.07 -2.57 14.19
C ALA A 188 -22.10 -2.67 15.38
N ALA A 189 -22.55 -2.38 16.62
CA ALA A 189 -21.77 -2.57 17.83
C ALA A 189 -21.64 -4.05 18.19
N GLN A 190 -22.74 -4.80 18.18
CA GLN A 190 -22.76 -6.26 18.36
C GLN A 190 -21.85 -6.95 17.33
N ASN A 191 -21.96 -6.56 16.05
CA ASN A 191 -21.08 -7.05 14.99
C ASN A 191 -19.59 -6.74 15.22
N LYS A 192 -19.23 -5.64 15.90
CA LYS A 192 -17.82 -5.39 16.26
C LYS A 192 -17.36 -6.37 17.35
N ALA A 193 -18.20 -6.65 18.34
CA ALA A 193 -17.89 -7.59 19.42
C ALA A 193 -17.76 -9.03 18.89
N THR A 194 -18.72 -9.51 18.10
CA THR A 194 -18.66 -10.86 17.48
C THR A 194 -17.48 -10.99 16.51
N ASN A 195 -17.17 -9.97 15.72
CA ASN A 195 -15.96 -9.95 14.86
C ASN A 195 -14.65 -10.02 15.66
N PHE A 196 -14.61 -9.41 16.85
CA PHE A 196 -13.43 -9.47 17.71
C PHE A 196 -13.29 -10.85 18.36
N ALA A 197 -14.38 -11.39 18.92
CA ALA A 197 -14.41 -12.73 19.51
C ALA A 197 -14.07 -13.83 18.48
N THR A 198 -14.68 -13.82 17.30
CA THR A 198 -14.40 -14.79 16.22
C THR A 198 -12.96 -14.67 15.70
N LEU A 199 -12.41 -13.45 15.58
CA LEU A 199 -11.01 -13.27 15.22
C LEU A 199 -10.06 -13.78 16.31
N ASN A 200 -10.36 -13.55 17.60
CA ASN A 200 -9.53 -14.03 18.70
C ASN A 200 -9.57 -15.55 18.82
N ALA A 201 -10.75 -16.18 18.73
CA ALA A 201 -10.88 -17.63 18.69
C ALA A 201 -10.09 -18.22 17.52
N TRP A 202 -10.26 -17.65 16.31
CA TRP A 202 -9.46 -18.05 15.14
C TRP A 202 -7.96 -17.89 15.36
N LEU A 203 -7.51 -16.78 15.96
CA LEU A 203 -6.10 -16.53 16.29
C LEU A 203 -5.56 -17.51 17.33
N SER A 204 -6.39 -18.01 18.26
CA SER A 204 -5.96 -18.98 19.28
C SER A 204 -5.54 -20.33 18.70
N HIS A 205 -6.10 -20.75 17.56
CA HIS A 205 -5.70 -21.97 16.86
C HIS A 205 -4.32 -21.88 16.17
N TYR A 206 -3.71 -20.70 16.08
CA TYR A 206 -2.44 -20.48 15.40
C TYR A 206 -1.37 -19.89 16.33
N THR A 207 -0.13 -20.29 16.10
CA THR A 207 1.02 -19.69 16.80
C THR A 207 1.36 -18.31 16.21
N PRO A 208 1.93 -17.38 17.01
CA PRO A 208 2.36 -16.08 16.50
C PRO A 208 3.34 -16.18 15.33
N ASP A 209 4.22 -17.19 15.29
CA ASP A 209 5.15 -17.36 14.17
C ASP A 209 4.45 -17.79 12.87
N GLN A 210 3.41 -18.64 12.95
CA GLN A 210 2.55 -18.96 11.80
C GLN A 210 1.84 -17.71 11.26
N ILE A 211 1.27 -16.87 12.13
CA ILE A 211 0.66 -15.60 11.73
C ILE A 211 1.69 -14.64 11.10
N ARG A 212 2.91 -14.59 11.63
CA ARG A 212 4.05 -13.84 11.04
C ARG A 212 4.40 -14.36 9.65
N ILE A 213 4.46 -15.68 9.44
CA ILE A 213 4.72 -16.30 8.13
C ILE A 213 3.58 -15.99 7.15
N ALA A 214 2.33 -16.10 7.58
CA ALA A 214 1.15 -15.78 6.77
C ALA A 214 1.14 -14.31 6.34
N ASN A 215 1.43 -13.39 7.25
CA ASN A 215 1.57 -11.96 6.95
C ASN A 215 2.71 -11.67 5.97
N ASN A 216 3.82 -12.39 6.06
CA ASN A 216 4.91 -12.29 5.08
C ASN A 216 4.47 -12.79 3.70
N ALA A 217 3.74 -13.91 3.62
CA ALA A 217 3.19 -14.42 2.36
C ALA A 217 2.17 -13.46 1.74
N ARG A 218 1.22 -12.93 2.53
CA ARG A 218 0.24 -11.91 2.12
C ARG A 218 0.93 -10.65 1.55
N ARG A 219 2.00 -10.17 2.20
CA ARG A 219 2.83 -9.04 1.73
C ARG A 219 3.52 -9.33 0.39
N VAL A 220 4.10 -10.51 0.20
CA VAL A 220 4.76 -10.89 -1.06
C VAL A 220 3.72 -11.03 -2.18
N LEU A 221 2.56 -11.64 -1.90
CA LEU A 221 1.45 -11.75 -2.85
C LEU A 221 1.00 -10.39 -3.36
N ASN A 222 0.75 -9.44 -2.46
CA ASN A 222 0.29 -8.09 -2.84
C ASN A 222 1.37 -7.33 -3.62
N ARG A 223 2.64 -7.37 -3.19
CA ARG A 223 3.73 -6.61 -3.82
C ARG A 223 4.19 -7.16 -5.17
N LYS A 224 4.25 -8.48 -5.34
CA LYS A 224 4.83 -9.11 -6.55
C LYS A 224 3.80 -9.53 -7.60
N TYR A 225 2.56 -9.81 -7.19
CA TYR A 225 1.56 -10.45 -8.05
C TYR A 225 0.23 -9.69 -8.13
N GLY A 226 0.21 -8.42 -7.70
CA GLY A 226 -0.85 -7.44 -7.99
C GLY A 226 -2.28 -7.98 -7.94
N ARG A 227 -2.82 -8.20 -6.74
CA ARG A 227 -4.25 -8.57 -6.63
C ARG A 227 -5.15 -7.34 -6.82
N LYS A 228 -6.25 -7.51 -7.57
CA LYS A 228 -7.35 -6.51 -7.65
C LYS A 228 -7.84 -6.08 -6.25
N ILE A 229 -7.89 -7.00 -5.30
CA ILE A 229 -8.16 -6.75 -3.88
C ILE A 229 -6.93 -7.20 -3.07
N PRO A 230 -6.19 -6.30 -2.41
CA PRO A 230 -5.01 -6.67 -1.63
C PRO A 230 -5.41 -7.45 -0.37
N LEU A 231 -4.64 -8.50 -0.04
CA LEU A 231 -4.82 -9.24 1.21
C LEU A 231 -4.37 -8.36 2.39
N ALA A 232 -5.31 -7.86 3.19
CA ALA A 232 -5.03 -7.08 4.40
C ALA A 232 -4.11 -7.86 5.38
N ARG A 233 -3.31 -7.16 6.18
CA ARG A 233 -2.49 -7.79 7.22
C ARG A 233 -3.39 -8.34 8.33
N ILE A 234 -3.15 -9.57 8.76
CA ILE A 234 -3.74 -10.14 9.97
C ILE A 234 -3.13 -9.40 11.16
N GLN A 235 -3.94 -8.75 11.97
CA GLN A 235 -3.50 -8.10 13.20
C GLN A 235 -3.57 -9.13 14.33
N ASP A 236 -2.48 -9.34 15.05
CA ASP A 236 -2.41 -10.22 16.23
C ASP A 236 -1.66 -9.44 17.33
N PRO A 237 -2.25 -9.21 18.51
CA PRO A 237 -1.61 -8.47 19.58
C PRO A 237 -0.38 -9.18 20.18
N ARG A 238 -0.24 -10.50 19.99
CA ARG A 238 0.89 -11.30 20.48
C ARG A 238 2.16 -11.14 19.64
N LEU A 239 2.09 -10.43 18.51
CA LEU A 239 3.27 -10.17 17.67
C LEU A 239 4.12 -9.03 18.26
N PRO A 240 5.42 -9.27 18.52
CA PRO A 240 6.32 -8.26 19.08
C PRO A 240 6.42 -7.03 18.19
N LYS A 241 6.29 -5.85 18.79
CA LYS A 241 6.35 -4.58 18.05
C LYS A 241 7.80 -4.26 17.71
N ARG A 242 8.04 -3.78 16.48
CA ARG A 242 9.39 -3.40 16.04
C ARG A 242 10.01 -2.36 16.99
N PRO A 243 11.31 -2.45 17.30
CA PRO A 243 11.98 -1.47 18.14
C PRO A 243 12.00 -0.11 17.43
N LEU A 244 11.95 0.96 18.22
CA LEU A 244 12.10 2.32 17.73
C LEU A 244 13.60 2.59 17.50
N GLY A 245 13.91 3.35 16.46
CA GLY A 245 15.26 3.89 16.25
C GLY A 245 15.39 5.28 16.85
N VAL A 246 16.63 5.74 17.05
CA VAL A 246 17.01 7.04 17.67
C VAL A 246 16.13 8.20 17.18
N TYR A 247 16.02 8.38 15.85
CA TYR A 247 15.17 9.42 15.24
C TYR A 247 13.68 9.28 15.61
N VAL A 248 13.16 8.06 15.73
CA VAL A 248 11.75 7.83 16.10
C VAL A 248 11.51 8.09 17.59
N CYS A 249 12.51 7.86 18.45
CA CYS A 249 12.46 8.30 19.84
C CYS A 249 12.39 9.84 19.91
N PHE A 250 13.26 10.55 19.18
CA PHE A 250 13.26 12.01 19.12
C PHE A 250 11.93 12.58 18.61
N VAL A 251 11.42 12.05 17.51
CA VAL A 251 10.12 12.46 16.95
C VAL A 251 9.01 12.22 17.97
N LYS A 252 9.04 11.10 18.72
CA LYS A 252 8.08 10.84 19.80
C LYS A 252 8.16 11.91 20.90
N GLU A 253 9.35 12.21 21.42
CA GLU A 253 9.54 13.25 22.44
C GLU A 253 9.04 14.63 21.98
N ARG A 254 9.23 14.99 20.70
CA ARG A 254 8.73 16.24 20.10
C ARG A 254 7.22 16.30 19.84
N PHE A 255 6.57 15.15 19.65
CA PHE A 255 5.10 15.09 19.62
C PHE A 255 4.51 15.09 21.04
N ASP A 256 5.17 14.40 21.98
CA ASP A 256 4.77 14.38 23.40
C ASP A 256 4.94 15.77 24.06
N SER A 257 5.86 16.62 23.58
CA SER A 257 6.01 18.01 24.04
C SER A 257 4.97 19.00 23.50
N GLY A 258 4.07 18.59 22.59
CA GLY A 258 3.02 19.45 22.03
C GLY A 258 3.48 20.54 21.04
N GLN A 259 4.79 20.71 20.83
CA GLN A 259 5.38 21.79 20.00
C GLN A 259 5.00 21.74 18.50
N LEU A 260 4.39 20.63 18.05
CA LEU A 260 4.00 20.40 16.65
C LEU A 260 2.48 20.45 16.41
N VAL A 261 1.69 20.85 17.42
CA VAL A 261 0.23 21.01 17.27
C VAL A 261 -0.07 22.15 16.29
N GLY A 262 -0.99 21.91 15.35
CA GLY A 262 -1.37 22.87 14.29
C GLY A 262 -0.39 22.97 13.11
N VAL A 263 0.84 22.47 13.23
CA VAL A 263 1.84 22.53 12.15
C VAL A 263 1.54 21.50 11.06
N PRO A 264 1.55 21.86 9.76
CA PRO A 264 1.39 20.90 8.67
C PRO A 264 2.44 19.78 8.71
N PHE A 265 2.03 18.52 8.52
CA PHE A 265 2.92 17.36 8.65
C PHE A 265 4.23 17.45 7.82
N LEU A 266 4.15 18.03 6.62
CA LEU A 266 5.33 18.16 5.73
C LEU A 266 6.32 19.25 6.19
N THR A 267 5.86 20.31 6.87
CA THR A 267 6.76 21.32 7.45
C THR A 267 7.34 20.81 8.76
N ALA A 268 6.50 20.25 9.64
CA ALA A 268 6.93 19.57 10.87
C ALA A 268 8.01 18.50 10.60
N SER A 269 7.83 17.66 9.57
CA SER A 269 8.81 16.63 9.21
C SER A 269 10.14 17.19 8.69
N LYS A 270 10.18 18.43 8.15
CA LYS A 270 11.43 19.10 7.76
C LYS A 270 12.12 19.67 8.99
N MET A 271 11.38 20.37 9.85
CA MET A 271 11.87 20.94 11.12
C MET A 271 12.49 19.85 12.00
N LEU A 272 11.78 18.73 12.21
CA LEU A 272 12.27 17.57 12.93
C LEU A 272 13.57 16.98 12.35
N ALA A 273 13.74 16.99 11.02
CA ALA A 273 14.96 16.51 10.39
C ALA A 273 16.13 17.47 10.66
N SER A 274 15.95 18.79 10.47
CA SER A 274 16.98 19.79 10.76
C SER A 274 17.36 19.81 12.24
N GLU A 275 16.38 19.77 13.15
CA GLU A 275 16.63 19.71 14.60
C GLU A 275 17.40 18.45 14.98
N PHE A 276 17.02 17.28 14.45
CA PHE A 276 17.71 16.03 14.75
C PHE A 276 19.18 16.05 14.31
N HIS A 277 19.48 16.72 13.20
CA HIS A 277 20.86 16.91 12.74
C HIS A 277 21.63 17.94 13.57
N ALA A 278 20.95 18.93 14.17
CA ALA A 278 21.50 19.94 15.07
C ALA A 278 21.50 19.55 16.56
N LEU A 279 21.13 18.29 16.91
CA LEU A 279 21.06 17.85 18.30
C LEU A 279 22.43 17.84 18.98
N ALA A 280 22.47 18.38 20.20
CA ALA A 280 23.63 18.29 21.08
C ALA A 280 24.01 16.82 21.37
N PRO A 281 25.32 16.47 21.45
CA PRO A 281 25.78 15.10 21.65
C PRO A 281 25.18 14.40 22.88
N ALA A 282 25.02 15.12 23.99
CA ALA A 282 24.42 14.60 25.21
C ALA A 282 22.95 14.16 25.02
N HIS A 283 22.14 14.99 24.35
CA HIS A 283 20.74 14.65 24.06
C HIS A 283 20.64 13.47 23.08
N ARG A 284 21.54 13.43 22.09
CA ARG A 284 21.63 12.31 21.15
C ARG A 284 22.00 11.00 21.85
N LYS A 285 22.92 11.01 22.82
CA LYS A 285 23.28 9.83 23.62
C LYS A 285 22.06 9.27 24.38
N LYS A 286 21.28 10.13 25.06
CA LYS A 286 20.01 9.75 25.71
C LYS A 286 19.04 9.06 24.74
N LEU A 287 18.91 9.57 23.51
CA LEU A 287 18.08 8.97 22.46
C LEU A 287 18.63 7.62 21.95
N GLU A 288 19.95 7.45 21.92
CA GLU A 288 20.61 6.19 21.57
C GLU A 288 20.42 5.13 22.67
N ASP A 289 20.48 5.53 23.94
CA ASP A 289 20.21 4.65 25.09
C ASP A 289 18.74 4.20 25.14
N THR A 290 17.76 5.10 24.92
CA THR A 290 16.34 4.70 24.83
C THR A 290 16.06 3.78 23.63
N ALA A 291 16.73 4.01 22.49
CA ALA A 291 16.65 3.10 21.33
C ALA A 291 17.28 1.71 21.63
N ARG A 292 18.34 1.65 22.46
CA ARG A 292 18.94 0.40 22.95
C ARG A 292 17.95 -0.36 23.84
N ILE A 293 17.30 0.30 24.79
CA ILE A 293 16.25 -0.28 25.64
C ILE A 293 15.10 -0.84 24.79
N HIS A 294 14.61 -0.08 23.80
CA HIS A 294 13.57 -0.57 22.89
C HIS A 294 13.99 -1.79 22.07
N ARG A 295 15.27 -1.89 21.69
CA ARG A 295 15.83 -3.06 21.01
C ARG A 295 15.91 -4.28 21.93
N GLN A 296 16.39 -4.11 23.16
CA GLN A 296 16.44 -5.18 24.18
C GLN A 296 15.05 -5.73 24.48
N ARG A 297 14.07 -4.85 24.72
CA ARG A 297 12.66 -5.22 24.91
C ARG A 297 12.12 -6.04 23.73
N TYR A 298 12.40 -5.61 22.49
CA TYR A 298 12.01 -6.37 21.30
C TYR A 298 12.67 -7.76 21.23
N ILE A 299 13.94 -7.91 21.61
CA ILE A 299 14.62 -9.21 21.62
C ILE A 299 13.95 -10.15 22.65
N GLN A 300 13.61 -9.66 23.84
CA GLN A 300 12.88 -10.41 24.87
C GLN A 300 11.47 -10.80 24.39
N GLU A 301 10.66 -9.84 23.95
CA GLU A 301 9.31 -10.10 23.40
C GLU A 301 9.35 -11.13 22.25
N PHE A 302 10.37 -11.04 21.38
CA PHE A 302 10.56 -11.94 20.24
C PHE A 302 10.89 -13.37 20.67
N LYS A 303 11.75 -13.54 21.68
CA LYS A 303 12.10 -14.85 22.24
C LYS A 303 10.87 -15.50 22.87
N ILE A 304 10.08 -14.74 23.62
CA ILE A 304 8.82 -15.19 24.22
C ILE A 304 7.80 -15.58 23.13
N ALA A 305 7.51 -14.69 22.18
CA ALA A 305 6.43 -14.87 21.20
C ALA A 305 6.72 -15.95 20.13
N PHE A 306 7.99 -16.19 19.80
CA PHE A 306 8.38 -17.12 18.73
C PHE A 306 9.21 -18.33 19.20
N LYS A 307 9.51 -18.44 20.50
CA LYS A 307 10.34 -19.51 21.11
C LYS A 307 11.70 -19.73 20.43
N ARG A 308 12.30 -18.65 19.92
CA ARG A 308 13.61 -18.65 19.22
C ARG A 308 14.22 -17.26 19.21
N ASP A 309 15.54 -17.17 19.12
CA ASP A 309 16.23 -15.88 19.20
C ASP A 309 16.00 -14.98 17.97
N SER A 310 16.12 -13.67 18.22
CA SER A 310 16.01 -12.64 17.20
C SER A 310 17.28 -12.55 16.35
N ARG A 311 17.13 -12.23 15.06
CA ARG A 311 18.28 -11.89 14.19
C ARG A 311 18.79 -10.46 14.42
N ALA A 312 18.13 -9.67 15.26
CA ALA A 312 18.67 -8.40 15.72
C ALA A 312 19.74 -8.70 16.77
N LYS A 313 21.00 -8.36 16.46
CA LYS A 313 22.06 -8.27 17.48
C LYS A 313 21.69 -7.21 18.51
N ALA A 314 22.16 -7.38 19.75
CA ALA A 314 22.05 -6.36 20.80
C ALA A 314 22.66 -5.03 20.33
#